data_AF-A0A973DJ11-F1
#
_entry.id   AF-A0A973DJ11-F1
#
_cell.length_a   1.000
_cell.length_b   1.000
_cell.length_c   1.000
_cell.angle_alpha   90.00
_cell.angle_beta   90.00
_cell.angle_gamma   90.00
#
_symmetry.space_group_name_H-M   'P 1'
#
loop_
_entity.id
_entity.type
_entity.pdbx_description
1 polymer ?
#
loop_
_entity_poly.entity_id
_entity_poly.type
_entity_poly.pdbx_seq_one_letter_code
_entity_poly.pdbx_strand_id
1 'polypeptide(L)'
;MSNLSNKTKTIQRAVGVAADGVYGENTANAIISHLRPDTDAGQPMEMKEPEKFFSSIRSMFSGTLETSQVDGINAKLSSFGKACWPISWASYAMATSYHETAKTMQPVEEAYWLSDDWRKQNLRYYPWHGRGDVQLTWEYNYKKADEKLGLSGSLIANPERALEPKISADVMVYGMQEGWFTNHSLGQHLPDDLGTQEQFESARRIINGTDKKSEIAGIAKQFQDAFIAGKWRSK
;
A
#
# COMPACT_ATOMS: atom_id res chain seq x y z
N MET A 1 -13.55 22.92 -33.48
CA MET A 1 -13.62 21.66 -32.71
C MET A 1 -15.05 21.48 -32.22
N SER A 2 -15.61 20.27 -32.31
CA SER A 2 -17.01 20.01 -31.93
C SER A 2 -17.23 20.18 -30.43
N ASN A 3 -18.45 20.55 -30.01
CA ASN A 3 -18.86 20.65 -28.60
C ASN A 3 -18.54 19.35 -27.83
N LEU A 4 -18.69 18.19 -28.50
CA LEU A 4 -18.36 16.89 -27.93
C LEU A 4 -16.86 16.74 -27.61
N SER A 5 -15.97 17.18 -28.49
CA SER A 5 -14.51 17.08 -28.27
C SER A 5 -14.07 17.84 -27.02
N ASN A 6 -14.62 19.04 -26.79
CA ASN A 6 -14.32 19.82 -25.59
C ASN A 6 -14.85 19.16 -24.31
N LYS A 7 -16.05 18.59 -24.35
CA LYS A 7 -16.60 17.80 -23.23
C LYS A 7 -15.74 16.58 -22.94
N THR A 8 -15.28 15.86 -23.97
CA THR A 8 -14.36 14.72 -23.81
C THR A 8 -13.04 15.14 -23.16
N LYS A 9 -12.42 16.25 -23.57
CA LYS A 9 -11.20 16.77 -22.92
C LYS A 9 -11.40 17.10 -21.45
N THR A 10 -12.57 17.62 -21.07
CA THR A 10 -12.90 17.88 -19.66
C THR A 10 -12.96 16.58 -18.86
N ILE A 11 -13.63 15.56 -19.39
CA ILE A 11 -13.73 14.24 -18.76
C ILE A 11 -12.35 13.59 -18.63
N GLN A 12 -11.56 13.58 -19.71
CA GLN A 12 -10.20 13.02 -19.73
C GLN A 12 -9.29 13.63 -18.66
N ARG A 13 -9.35 14.95 -18.46
CA ARG A 13 -8.62 15.62 -17.37
C ARG A 13 -9.12 15.19 -15.99
N ALA A 14 -10.42 15.05 -15.82
CA ALA A 14 -11.02 14.64 -14.55
C ALA A 14 -10.65 13.20 -14.16
N VAL A 15 -10.50 12.31 -15.15
CA VAL A 15 -10.16 10.89 -14.93
C VAL A 15 -8.66 10.59 -15.13
N GLY A 16 -7.82 11.63 -15.29
CA GLY A 16 -6.36 11.49 -15.28
C GLY A 16 -5.71 10.93 -16.54
N VAL A 17 -6.33 11.04 -17.72
CA VAL A 17 -5.77 10.60 -19.02
C VAL A 17 -5.53 11.77 -19.98
N ALA A 18 -4.81 11.52 -21.07
CA ALA A 18 -4.47 12.54 -22.06
C ALA A 18 -5.73 13.21 -22.64
N ALA A 19 -5.78 14.54 -22.60
CA ALA A 19 -6.93 15.36 -23.01
C ALA A 19 -6.92 15.64 -24.52
N ASP A 20 -6.95 14.59 -25.34
CA ASP A 20 -6.93 14.66 -26.81
C ASP A 20 -8.30 14.99 -27.43
N GLY A 21 -9.38 14.82 -26.67
CA GLY A 21 -10.76 15.06 -27.12
C GLY A 21 -11.33 13.95 -27.99
N VAL A 22 -10.70 12.77 -28.00
CA VAL A 22 -11.15 11.55 -28.66
C VAL A 22 -11.72 10.60 -27.61
N TYR A 23 -12.99 10.23 -27.75
CA TYR A 23 -13.63 9.29 -26.83
C TYR A 23 -13.36 7.85 -27.32
N GLY A 24 -12.29 7.24 -26.81
CA GLY A 24 -11.89 5.86 -27.11
C GLY A 24 -11.74 5.00 -25.85
N GLU A 25 -11.26 3.77 -26.00
CA GLU A 25 -11.15 2.77 -24.91
C GLU A 25 -10.40 3.30 -23.69
N ASN A 26 -9.29 4.02 -23.88
CA ASN A 26 -8.54 4.63 -22.76
C ASN A 26 -9.39 5.60 -21.91
N THR A 27 -10.26 6.39 -22.56
CA THR A 27 -11.15 7.32 -21.85
C THR A 27 -12.30 6.58 -21.17
N ALA A 28 -12.88 5.58 -21.84
CA ALA A 28 -13.94 4.76 -21.28
C ALA A 28 -13.47 3.98 -20.04
N ASN A 29 -12.29 3.34 -20.11
CA ASN A 29 -11.71 2.57 -19.00
C ASN A 29 -11.37 3.47 -17.81
N ALA A 30 -10.83 4.67 -18.06
CA ALA A 30 -10.54 5.63 -16.99
C ALA A 30 -11.82 6.16 -16.32
N ILE A 31 -12.91 6.38 -17.07
CA ILE A 31 -14.22 6.74 -16.51
C ILE A 31 -14.78 5.59 -15.67
N ILE A 32 -14.72 4.35 -16.18
CA ILE A 32 -15.22 3.17 -15.46
C ILE A 32 -14.46 2.99 -14.15
N SER A 33 -13.13 3.05 -14.19
CA SER A 33 -12.27 3.02 -12.99
C SER A 33 -12.60 4.13 -12.00
N HIS A 34 -12.94 5.33 -12.49
CA HIS A 34 -13.28 6.48 -11.64
C HIS A 34 -14.71 6.42 -11.04
N LEU A 35 -15.68 5.85 -11.76
CA LEU A 35 -17.09 5.78 -11.34
C LEU A 35 -17.42 4.50 -10.56
N ARG A 36 -16.62 3.45 -10.74
CA ARG A 36 -16.74 2.18 -10.05
C ARG A 36 -15.34 1.71 -9.67
N PRO A 37 -14.80 2.16 -8.52
CA PRO A 37 -13.48 1.70 -8.08
C PRO A 37 -13.41 0.16 -7.96
N ASP A 38 -14.55 -0.52 -7.80
CA ASP A 38 -14.63 -1.95 -7.49
C ASP A 38 -15.00 -2.90 -8.65
N THR A 39 -15.35 -2.42 -9.87
CA THR A 39 -15.89 -3.34 -10.90
C THR A 39 -15.04 -3.58 -12.14
N ASP A 40 -13.82 -3.02 -12.22
CA ASP A 40 -12.83 -3.42 -13.24
C ASP A 40 -11.38 -3.30 -12.70
N ALA A 41 -11.19 -3.48 -11.39
CA ALA A 41 -9.93 -4.07 -10.96
C ALA A 41 -9.91 -5.45 -11.63
N GLY A 42 -8.90 -5.77 -12.45
CA GLY A 42 -8.80 -7.10 -13.07
C GLY A 42 -9.04 -8.20 -12.04
N GLN A 43 -9.40 -9.42 -12.45
CA GLN A 43 -9.63 -10.53 -11.51
C GLN A 43 -8.60 -10.49 -10.35
N PRO A 44 -9.03 -10.41 -9.07
CA PRO A 44 -8.13 -10.14 -7.96
C PRO A 44 -6.89 -11.02 -8.02
N MET A 45 -5.73 -10.43 -7.77
CA MET A 45 -4.48 -11.18 -7.75
C MET A 45 -4.51 -12.12 -6.55
N GLU A 46 -4.04 -13.35 -6.76
CA GLU A 46 -3.93 -14.34 -5.69
C GLU A 46 -2.63 -15.13 -5.79
N MET A 47 -2.23 -15.67 -4.64
CA MET A 47 -1.09 -16.58 -4.56
C MET A 47 -1.56 -17.98 -4.94
N LYS A 48 -1.07 -18.53 -6.07
CA LYS A 48 -1.48 -19.87 -6.54
C LYS A 48 -0.74 -20.99 -5.82
N GLU A 49 0.45 -20.71 -5.30
CA GLU A 49 1.32 -21.65 -4.58
C GLU A 49 1.77 -21.02 -3.25
N PRO A 50 0.84 -20.73 -2.33
CA PRO A 50 1.14 -20.03 -1.07
C PRO A 50 2.19 -20.76 -0.23
N GLU A 51 2.24 -22.08 -0.27
CA GLU A 51 3.26 -22.89 0.39
C GLU A 51 4.67 -22.56 -0.09
N LYS A 52 4.86 -22.26 -1.38
CA LYS A 52 6.17 -21.88 -1.94
C LYS A 52 6.54 -20.45 -1.56
N PHE A 53 5.57 -19.54 -1.55
CA PHE A 53 5.77 -18.19 -1.01
C PHE A 53 6.25 -18.24 0.44
N PHE A 54 5.49 -18.91 1.31
CA PHE A 54 5.82 -18.99 2.73
C PHE A 54 7.13 -19.74 2.99
N SER A 55 7.41 -20.81 2.23
CA SER A 55 8.70 -21.51 2.31
C SER A 55 9.88 -20.58 1.98
N SER A 56 9.74 -19.75 0.94
CA SER A 56 10.79 -18.84 0.47
C SER A 56 11.16 -17.76 1.51
N ILE A 57 10.20 -17.31 2.31
CA ILE A 57 10.43 -16.24 3.30
C ILE A 57 10.85 -16.76 4.68
N ARG A 58 10.78 -18.07 4.97
CA ARG A 58 11.10 -18.62 6.31
C ARG A 58 12.46 -18.20 6.83
N SER A 59 13.48 -18.19 5.99
CA SER A 59 14.84 -17.78 6.37
C SER A 59 14.90 -16.33 6.86
N MET A 60 14.02 -15.46 6.36
CA MET A 60 13.90 -14.06 6.79
C MET A 60 13.35 -13.93 8.22
N PHE A 61 12.72 -14.99 8.75
CA PHE A 61 12.14 -15.07 10.09
C PHE A 61 12.83 -16.13 10.95
N SER A 62 14.15 -16.31 10.79
CA SER A 62 14.95 -17.28 11.57
C SER A 62 14.53 -18.75 11.38
N GLY A 63 13.92 -19.06 10.22
CA GLY A 63 13.55 -20.43 9.81
C GLY A 63 12.09 -20.82 10.09
N THR A 64 11.39 -20.09 10.96
CA THR A 64 10.00 -20.38 11.34
C THR A 64 9.17 -19.11 11.38
N LEU A 65 7.88 -19.23 11.06
CA LEU A 65 6.93 -18.12 11.14
C LEU A 65 5.97 -18.37 12.29
N GLU A 66 5.75 -17.35 13.11
CA GLU A 66 4.69 -17.33 14.10
C GLU A 66 3.32 -17.19 13.43
N THR A 67 2.26 -17.67 14.08
CA THR A 67 0.89 -17.52 13.58
C THR A 67 0.52 -16.06 13.34
N SER A 68 0.90 -15.18 14.26
CA SER A 68 0.73 -13.72 14.14
C SER A 68 1.40 -13.17 12.87
N GLN A 69 2.62 -13.61 12.55
CA GLN A 69 3.32 -13.17 11.33
C GLN A 69 2.58 -13.63 10.08
N VAL A 70 2.11 -14.89 10.07
CA VAL A 70 1.33 -15.45 8.96
C VAL A 70 0.02 -14.67 8.75
N ASP A 71 -0.70 -14.38 9.83
CA ASP A 71 -1.96 -13.62 9.78
C ASP A 71 -1.75 -12.20 9.25
N GLY A 72 -0.70 -11.53 9.73
CA GLY A 72 -0.32 -10.19 9.27
C GLY A 72 0.07 -10.15 7.79
N ILE A 73 0.83 -11.14 7.33
CA ILE A 73 1.17 -11.32 5.91
C ILE A 73 -0.10 -11.58 5.07
N ASN A 74 -1.00 -12.45 5.53
CA ASN A 74 -2.23 -12.77 4.81
C ASN A 74 -3.18 -11.57 4.70
N ALA A 75 -3.28 -10.72 5.73
CA ALA A 75 -4.05 -9.48 5.67
C ALA A 75 -3.54 -8.53 4.57
N LYS A 76 -2.21 -8.43 4.42
CA LYS A 76 -1.54 -7.67 3.36
C LYS A 76 -1.77 -8.30 1.98
N LEU A 77 -1.55 -9.61 1.82
CA LEU A 77 -1.81 -10.33 0.57
C LEU A 77 -3.27 -10.14 0.10
N SER A 78 -4.25 -10.23 1.01
CA SER A 78 -5.65 -9.99 0.68
C SER A 78 -5.89 -8.58 0.12
N SER A 79 -5.29 -7.56 0.74
CA SER A 79 -5.46 -6.16 0.35
C SER A 79 -4.73 -5.85 -0.96
N PHE A 80 -3.51 -6.36 -1.14
CA PHE A 80 -2.74 -6.23 -2.37
C PHE A 80 -3.45 -6.94 -3.54
N GLY A 81 -4.06 -8.10 -3.27
CA GLY A 81 -4.82 -8.88 -4.24
C GLY A 81 -6.04 -8.13 -4.77
N LYS A 82 -6.82 -7.54 -3.86
CA LYS A 82 -7.98 -6.68 -4.19
C LYS A 82 -7.58 -5.44 -4.99
N ALA A 83 -6.42 -4.87 -4.68
CA ALA A 83 -5.87 -3.72 -5.40
C ALA A 83 -5.16 -4.09 -6.72
N CYS A 84 -5.15 -5.37 -7.08
CA CYS A 84 -4.51 -5.91 -8.29
C CYS A 84 -3.04 -5.50 -8.45
N TRP A 85 -2.29 -5.50 -7.34
CA TRP A 85 -0.92 -5.03 -7.36
C TRP A 85 0.03 -5.95 -8.14
N PRO A 86 0.94 -5.38 -8.95
CA PRO A 86 2.04 -6.14 -9.54
C PRO A 86 3.00 -6.65 -8.45
N ILE A 87 3.85 -7.60 -8.81
CA ILE A 87 4.80 -8.22 -7.87
C ILE A 87 5.71 -7.15 -7.24
N SER A 88 6.20 -6.19 -8.01
CA SER A 88 7.10 -5.13 -7.55
C SER A 88 6.50 -4.33 -6.40
N TRP A 89 5.24 -3.91 -6.51
CA TRP A 89 4.55 -3.12 -5.50
C TRP A 89 4.32 -3.93 -4.23
N ALA A 90 3.80 -5.14 -4.38
CA ALA A 90 3.56 -6.05 -3.26
C ALA A 90 4.86 -6.39 -2.51
N SER A 91 5.96 -6.57 -3.24
CA SER A 91 7.28 -6.88 -2.67
C SER A 91 7.84 -5.73 -1.84
N TYR A 92 7.77 -4.51 -2.36
CA TYR A 92 8.25 -3.33 -1.65
C TYR A 92 7.39 -3.01 -0.42
N ALA A 93 6.06 -3.15 -0.52
CA ALA A 93 5.16 -2.96 0.61
C ALA A 93 5.40 -4.01 1.71
N MET A 94 5.60 -5.29 1.35
CA MET A 94 5.93 -6.33 2.32
C MET A 94 7.27 -6.08 3.00
N ALA A 95 8.29 -5.61 2.26
CA ALA A 95 9.58 -5.22 2.81
C ALA A 95 9.48 -4.02 3.76
N THR A 96 8.63 -3.04 3.43
CA THR A 96 8.33 -1.90 4.30
C THR A 96 7.71 -2.39 5.60
N SER A 97 6.63 -3.19 5.55
CA SER A 97 6.00 -3.76 6.74
C SER A 97 7.00 -4.56 7.58
N TYR A 98 7.83 -5.40 6.96
CA TYR A 98 8.87 -6.15 7.65
C TYR A 98 9.83 -5.25 8.43
N HIS A 99 10.27 -4.15 7.83
CA HIS A 99 11.20 -3.20 8.46
C HIS A 99 10.52 -2.41 9.58
N GLU A 100 9.39 -1.76 9.28
CA GLU A 100 8.71 -0.83 10.19
C GLU A 100 8.10 -1.53 11.41
N THR A 101 7.74 -2.82 11.27
CA THR A 101 7.11 -3.60 12.35
C THR A 101 8.12 -4.48 13.11
N ALA A 102 9.43 -4.27 12.90
CA ALA A 102 10.49 -5.11 13.46
C ALA A 102 10.24 -6.62 13.23
N LYS A 103 9.83 -6.99 12.01
CA LYS A 103 9.56 -8.37 11.56
C LYS A 103 8.36 -9.05 12.23
N THR A 104 7.58 -8.36 13.04
CA THR A 104 6.34 -8.91 13.61
C THR A 104 5.27 -9.08 12.53
N MET A 105 5.37 -8.31 11.44
CA MET A 105 4.38 -8.22 10.36
C MET A 105 2.99 -7.77 10.86
N GLN A 106 2.94 -7.20 12.06
CA GLN A 106 1.73 -6.69 12.71
C GLN A 106 1.77 -5.16 12.77
N PRO A 107 0.64 -4.49 12.60
CA PRO A 107 0.52 -3.06 12.82
C PRO A 107 1.09 -2.64 14.17
N VAL A 108 1.96 -1.63 14.19
CA VAL A 108 2.56 -1.13 15.44
C VAL A 108 2.13 0.30 15.72
N GLU A 109 2.10 0.64 16.99
CA GLU A 109 1.88 2.00 17.46
C GLU A 109 3.21 2.70 17.76
N GLU A 110 3.32 3.96 17.38
CA GLU A 110 4.46 4.81 17.68
C GLU A 110 4.69 4.87 19.20
N ALA A 111 5.92 4.59 19.61
CA ALA A 111 6.31 4.53 21.02
C ALA A 111 5.42 3.59 21.86
N TYR A 112 5.04 2.42 21.33
CA TYR A 112 4.18 1.44 22.02
C TYR A 112 4.65 1.04 23.43
N TRP A 113 5.94 1.21 23.73
CA TRP A 113 6.54 0.94 25.05
C TRP A 113 6.37 2.08 26.06
N LEU A 114 5.80 3.23 25.67
CA LEU A 114 5.54 4.37 26.53
C LEU A 114 4.03 4.52 26.81
N SER A 115 3.71 5.25 27.88
CA SER A 115 2.31 5.50 28.27
C SER A 115 1.59 6.42 27.27
N ASP A 116 0.26 6.33 27.23
CA ASP A 116 -0.54 7.24 26.42
C ASP A 116 -0.38 8.71 26.85
N ASP A 117 -0.28 8.97 28.16
CA ASP A 117 0.04 10.29 28.70
C ASP A 117 1.36 10.84 28.15
N TRP A 118 2.38 9.97 27.99
CA TRP A 118 3.63 10.38 27.38
C TRP A 118 3.41 10.79 25.92
N ARG A 119 2.66 10.00 25.13
CA ARG A 119 2.36 10.34 23.73
C ARG A 119 1.61 11.66 23.63
N LYS A 120 0.60 11.86 24.48
CA LYS A 120 -0.19 13.09 24.56
C LYS A 120 0.66 14.32 24.86
N GLN A 121 1.69 14.17 25.69
CA GLN A 121 2.59 15.27 26.07
C GLN A 121 3.72 15.52 25.06
N ASN A 122 4.16 14.50 24.32
CA ASN A 122 5.39 14.55 23.52
C ASN A 122 5.17 14.50 22.01
N LEU A 123 4.02 14.02 21.53
CA LEU A 123 3.72 13.89 20.11
C LEU A 123 2.81 15.05 19.67
N ARG A 124 3.37 15.94 18.84
CA ARG A 124 2.69 17.15 18.33
C ARG A 124 1.38 16.90 17.57
N TYR A 125 1.17 15.67 17.12
CA TYR A 125 0.03 15.25 16.31
C TYR A 125 -0.94 14.35 17.09
N TYR A 126 -0.75 14.15 18.40
CA TYR A 126 -1.70 13.39 19.22
C TYR A 126 -3.12 13.96 19.08
N PRO A 127 -4.17 13.11 18.96
CA PRO A 127 -4.19 11.64 19.06
C PRO A 127 -3.82 10.90 17.76
N TRP A 128 -3.45 11.62 16.71
CA TRP A 128 -3.12 11.13 15.36
C TRP A 128 -1.63 10.78 15.18
N HIS A 129 -1.06 10.13 16.18
CA HIS A 129 0.30 9.59 16.12
C HIS A 129 0.39 8.31 15.31
N GLY A 130 1.63 7.91 15.00
CA GLY A 130 1.94 6.83 14.08
C GLY A 130 1.26 5.53 14.48
N ARG A 131 0.47 4.96 13.56
CA ARG A 131 -0.10 3.62 13.69
C ARG A 131 -0.03 2.87 12.36
N GLY A 132 -0.01 1.55 12.43
CA GLY A 132 -0.06 0.70 11.25
C GLY A 132 1.31 0.31 10.70
N ASP A 133 1.28 -0.46 9.61
CA ASP A 133 2.46 -0.96 8.87
C ASP A 133 3.30 0.17 8.24
N VAL A 134 2.72 1.37 8.10
CA VAL A 134 3.34 2.55 7.45
C VAL A 134 3.38 3.79 8.35
N GLN A 135 3.08 3.65 9.65
CA GLN A 135 3.08 4.76 10.61
C GLN A 135 2.23 5.97 10.13
N LEU A 136 0.93 5.74 9.89
CA LEU A 136 -0.03 6.79 9.54
C LEU A 136 -0.04 7.86 10.64
N THR A 137 0.27 9.10 10.28
CA THR A 137 0.34 10.26 11.19
C THR A 137 -0.49 11.42 10.67
N TRP A 138 -0.89 12.32 11.56
CA TRP A 138 -1.67 13.54 11.31
C TRP A 138 -3.15 13.34 11.02
N GLU A 139 -3.98 14.22 11.59
CA GLU A 139 -5.43 14.21 11.46
C GLU A 139 -5.90 14.17 10.00
N TYR A 140 -5.27 14.96 9.12
CA TYR A 140 -5.68 15.03 7.71
C TYR A 140 -5.48 13.70 6.98
N ASN A 141 -4.45 12.93 7.32
CA ASN A 141 -4.22 11.60 6.74
C ASN A 141 -5.21 10.57 7.29
N TYR A 142 -5.54 10.66 8.59
CA TYR A 142 -6.58 9.83 9.18
C TYR A 142 -7.96 10.11 8.57
N LYS A 143 -8.30 11.38 8.31
CA LYS A 143 -9.54 11.77 7.61
C LYS A 143 -9.57 11.22 6.20
N LYS A 144 -8.45 11.39 5.47
CA LYS A 144 -8.31 10.84 4.12
C LYS A 144 -8.44 9.31 4.10
N ALA A 145 -7.84 8.62 5.06
CA ALA A 145 -7.95 7.17 5.22
C ALA A 145 -9.41 6.77 5.51
N ASP A 146 -10.07 7.39 6.47
CA ASP A 146 -11.46 7.09 6.82
C ASP A 146 -12.39 7.20 5.59
N GLU A 147 -12.25 8.30 4.85
CA GLU A 147 -13.02 8.56 3.62
C GLU A 147 -12.74 7.51 2.53
N LYS A 148 -11.46 7.25 2.25
CA LYS A 148 -11.02 6.34 1.18
C LYS A 148 -11.37 4.88 1.46
N LEU A 149 -11.36 4.49 2.72
CA LEU A 149 -11.71 3.14 3.15
C LEU A 149 -13.22 2.98 3.41
N GLY A 150 -14.02 4.04 3.27
CA GLY A 150 -15.47 4.00 3.48
C GLY A 150 -15.87 3.76 4.93
N LEU A 151 -15.04 4.18 5.89
CA LEU A 151 -15.21 3.87 7.32
C LEU A 151 -16.23 4.77 8.04
N SER A 152 -16.82 5.74 7.33
CA SER A 152 -17.96 6.54 7.82
C SER A 152 -17.70 7.24 9.17
N GLY A 153 -16.50 7.79 9.34
CA GLY A 153 -16.05 8.51 10.53
C GLY A 153 -15.55 7.63 11.67
N SER A 154 -15.61 6.31 11.55
CA SER A 154 -15.25 5.41 12.66
C SER A 154 -13.74 5.37 12.96
N LEU A 155 -12.86 5.63 11.98
CA LEU A 155 -11.43 5.78 12.22
C LEU A 155 -11.10 7.13 12.86
N ILE A 156 -11.92 8.16 12.61
CA ILE A 156 -11.80 9.45 13.30
C ILE A 156 -12.30 9.36 14.74
N ALA A 157 -13.41 8.66 14.96
CA ALA A 157 -13.94 8.40 16.29
C ALA A 157 -13.01 7.52 17.14
N ASN A 158 -12.28 6.59 16.50
CA ASN A 158 -11.32 5.72 17.16
C ASN A 158 -10.05 5.53 16.30
N PRO A 159 -8.99 6.33 16.52
CA PRO A 159 -7.73 6.24 15.79
C PRO A 159 -7.00 4.90 15.96
N GLU A 160 -7.27 4.15 17.04
CA GLU A 160 -6.66 2.84 17.28
C GLU A 160 -7.06 1.81 16.24
N ARG A 161 -8.17 2.02 15.53
CA ARG A 161 -8.59 1.16 14.41
C ARG A 161 -7.54 1.07 13.30
N ALA A 162 -6.62 2.03 13.21
CA ALA A 162 -5.46 1.94 12.31
C ALA A 162 -4.50 0.77 12.64
N LEU A 163 -4.63 0.16 13.83
CA LEU A 163 -3.91 -1.06 14.22
C LEU A 163 -4.66 -2.35 13.84
N GLU A 164 -5.89 -2.26 13.34
CA GLU A 164 -6.58 -3.43 12.78
C GLU A 164 -5.82 -3.88 11.51
N PRO A 165 -5.37 -5.15 11.39
CA PRO A 165 -4.51 -5.59 10.28
C PRO A 165 -5.06 -5.28 8.89
N LYS A 166 -6.39 -5.38 8.72
CA LYS A 166 -7.05 -5.07 7.45
C LYS A 166 -7.02 -3.58 7.13
N ILE A 167 -7.35 -2.71 8.09
CA ILE A 167 -7.33 -1.25 7.91
C ILE A 167 -5.89 -0.79 7.66
N SER A 168 -4.94 -1.28 8.44
CA SER A 168 -3.51 -0.98 8.25
C SER A 168 -3.02 -1.34 6.85
N ALA A 169 -3.36 -2.55 6.37
CA ALA A 169 -3.02 -2.99 5.02
C ALA A 169 -3.70 -2.13 3.93
N ASP A 170 -4.96 -1.75 4.09
CA ASP A 170 -5.66 -0.87 3.14
C ASP A 170 -5.07 0.55 3.12
N VAL A 171 -4.72 1.10 4.29
CA VAL A 171 -4.01 2.38 4.41
C VAL A 171 -2.65 2.32 3.71
N MET A 172 -1.91 1.22 3.89
CA MET A 172 -0.67 0.96 3.16
C MET A 172 -0.94 0.95 1.64
N VAL A 173 -2.02 0.31 1.20
CA VAL A 173 -2.39 0.23 -0.22
C VAL A 173 -2.63 1.62 -0.81
N TYR A 174 -3.64 2.33 -0.32
CA TYR A 174 -4.01 3.63 -0.87
C TYR A 174 -2.91 4.67 -0.65
N GLY A 175 -2.30 4.67 0.54
CA GLY A 175 -1.26 5.63 0.89
C GLY A 175 -0.03 5.54 0.01
N MET A 176 0.42 4.33 -0.33
CA MET A 176 1.59 4.13 -1.20
C MET A 176 1.24 4.30 -2.69
N GLN A 177 0.01 3.99 -3.12
CA GLN A 177 -0.44 4.21 -4.51
C GLN A 177 -0.62 5.69 -4.84
N GLU A 178 -1.17 6.46 -3.90
CA GLU A 178 -1.55 7.86 -4.12
C GLU A 178 -0.58 8.86 -3.49
N GLY A 179 0.49 8.38 -2.83
CA GLY A 179 1.56 9.19 -2.28
C GLY A 179 1.15 10.08 -1.10
N TRP A 180 0.36 9.54 -0.16
CA TRP A 180 -0.18 10.32 0.96
C TRP A 180 0.88 10.85 1.94
N PHE A 181 1.99 10.13 2.08
CA PHE A 181 2.96 10.40 3.14
C PHE A 181 3.98 11.48 2.75
N THR A 182 4.47 11.42 1.51
CA THR A 182 5.61 12.25 1.04
C THR A 182 5.42 12.79 -0.39
N ASN A 183 4.23 12.65 -0.99
CA ASN A 183 3.95 12.92 -2.40
C ASN A 183 4.69 12.04 -3.42
N HIS A 184 5.34 10.96 -2.96
CA HIS A 184 5.92 9.92 -3.80
C HIS A 184 4.99 8.70 -3.84
N SER A 185 4.79 8.09 -5.01
CA SER A 185 3.94 6.91 -5.17
C SER A 185 4.64 5.70 -5.77
N LEU A 186 4.04 4.51 -5.57
CA LEU A 186 4.54 3.25 -6.13
C LEU A 186 4.73 3.34 -7.65
N GLY A 187 3.74 3.85 -8.39
CA GLY A 187 3.81 3.96 -9.84
C GLY A 187 4.91 4.88 -10.37
N GLN A 188 5.38 5.85 -9.57
CA GLN A 188 6.52 6.69 -9.94
C GLN A 188 7.87 5.95 -9.80
N HIS A 189 7.98 5.01 -8.87
CA HIS A 189 9.24 4.36 -8.52
C HIS A 189 9.36 2.92 -9.04
N LEU A 190 8.24 2.24 -9.26
CA LEU A 190 8.13 0.85 -9.66
C LEU A 190 7.16 0.74 -10.85
N PRO A 191 7.58 1.16 -12.05
CA PRO A 191 6.69 1.20 -13.22
C PRO A 191 6.40 -0.17 -13.83
N ASP A 192 7.20 -1.18 -13.50
CA ASP A 192 7.16 -2.52 -14.11
C ASP A 192 6.63 -3.58 -13.13
N ASP A 193 6.27 -4.75 -13.65
CA ASP A 193 5.78 -5.87 -12.82
C ASP A 193 6.83 -6.36 -11.81
N LEU A 194 8.12 -6.30 -12.17
CA LEU A 194 9.24 -6.64 -11.30
C LEU A 194 10.10 -5.39 -11.05
N GLY A 195 10.62 -5.26 -9.84
CA GLY A 195 11.51 -4.16 -9.46
C GLY A 195 12.99 -4.51 -9.59
N THR A 196 13.80 -3.51 -9.97
CA THR A 196 15.26 -3.54 -9.81
C THR A 196 15.68 -3.08 -8.42
N GLN A 197 16.94 -3.31 -8.05
CA GLN A 197 17.52 -2.81 -6.81
C GLN A 197 17.36 -1.28 -6.70
N GLU A 198 17.71 -0.55 -7.75
CA GLU A 198 17.67 0.92 -7.78
C GLU A 198 16.24 1.43 -7.68
N GLN A 199 15.28 0.76 -8.32
CA GLN A 199 13.86 1.11 -8.23
C GLN A 199 13.33 0.92 -6.80
N PHE A 200 13.67 -0.20 -6.14
CA PHE A 200 13.31 -0.42 -4.73
C PHE A 200 13.97 0.57 -3.78
N GLU A 201 15.25 0.90 -4.00
CA GLU A 201 15.90 1.97 -3.24
C GLU A 201 15.24 3.33 -3.47
N SER A 202 14.79 3.58 -4.70
CA SER A 202 14.10 4.81 -5.07
C SER A 202 12.75 4.94 -4.36
N ALA A 203 12.02 3.83 -4.25
CA ALA A 203 10.72 3.72 -3.61
C ALA A 203 10.75 4.04 -2.10
N ARG A 204 11.91 4.04 -1.44
CA ARG A 204 12.03 4.44 -0.02
C ARG A 204 11.45 5.83 0.26
N ARG A 205 11.46 6.70 -0.75
CA ARG A 205 10.91 8.06 -0.66
C ARG A 205 9.43 8.10 -0.34
N ILE A 206 8.67 7.04 -0.67
CA ILE A 206 7.24 6.91 -0.38
C ILE A 206 6.96 6.99 1.13
N ILE A 207 7.87 6.45 1.97
CA ILE A 207 7.63 6.32 3.41
C ILE A 207 8.48 7.30 4.21
N ASN A 208 9.81 7.23 4.09
CA ASN A 208 10.71 8.01 4.93
C ASN A 208 12.02 8.37 4.20
N GLY A 209 11.89 9.13 3.10
CA GLY A 209 13.05 9.67 2.38
C GLY A 209 13.96 8.57 1.81
N THR A 210 15.21 8.49 2.28
CA THR A 210 16.19 7.52 1.74
C THR A 210 16.88 6.69 2.83
N ASP A 211 16.40 6.79 4.07
CA ASP A 211 16.97 6.03 5.17
C ASP A 211 16.75 4.53 4.98
N LYS A 212 17.79 3.74 5.26
CA LYS A 212 17.82 2.28 5.08
C LYS A 212 17.44 1.76 3.69
N LYS A 213 17.47 2.61 2.65
CA LYS A 213 17.00 2.27 1.29
C LYS A 213 17.59 0.96 0.76
N SER A 214 18.90 0.73 0.91
CA SER A 214 19.57 -0.45 0.35
C SER A 214 19.24 -1.72 1.12
N GLU A 215 19.07 -1.62 2.44
CA GLU A 215 18.64 -2.72 3.31
C GLU A 215 17.21 -3.15 2.95
N ILE A 216 16.29 -2.18 2.85
CA ILE A 216 14.88 -2.43 2.50
C ILE A 216 14.77 -2.94 1.06
N ALA A 217 15.56 -2.44 0.12
CA ALA A 217 15.60 -2.95 -1.25
C ALA A 217 16.06 -4.41 -1.32
N GLY A 218 17.07 -4.79 -0.53
CA GLY A 218 17.49 -6.19 -0.42
C GLY A 218 16.41 -7.11 0.17
N ILE A 219 15.61 -6.61 1.10
CA ILE A 219 14.42 -7.33 1.63
C ILE A 219 13.33 -7.42 0.56
N ALA A 220 13.09 -6.34 -0.20
CA ALA A 220 12.11 -6.32 -1.29
C ALA A 220 12.46 -7.33 -2.39
N LYS A 221 13.74 -7.49 -2.72
CA LYS A 221 14.21 -8.53 -3.65
C LYS A 221 13.88 -9.95 -3.16
N GLN A 222 14.07 -10.23 -1.87
CA GLN A 222 13.71 -11.53 -1.29
C GLN A 222 12.19 -11.77 -1.35
N PHE A 223 11.38 -10.77 -1.05
CA PHE A 223 9.93 -10.88 -1.21
C PHE A 223 9.52 -11.05 -2.68
N GLN A 224 10.17 -10.35 -3.62
CA GLN A 224 9.92 -10.53 -5.05
C GLN A 224 10.15 -11.97 -5.49
N ASP A 225 11.27 -12.58 -5.08
CA ASP A 225 11.54 -13.98 -5.37
C ASP A 225 10.47 -14.90 -4.74
N ALA A 226 9.98 -14.58 -3.55
CA ALA A 226 8.89 -15.31 -2.91
C ALA A 226 7.55 -15.16 -3.66
N PHE A 227 7.19 -13.96 -4.11
CA PHE A 227 5.98 -13.71 -4.91
C PHE A 227 6.02 -14.45 -6.25
N ILE A 228 7.20 -14.51 -6.88
CA ILE A 228 7.43 -15.32 -8.09
C ILE A 228 7.24 -16.81 -7.77
N ALA A 229 7.87 -17.30 -6.70
CA ALA A 229 7.77 -18.70 -6.28
C ALA A 229 6.33 -19.11 -5.97
N GLY A 230 5.54 -18.23 -5.36
CA GLY A 230 4.14 -18.46 -5.06
C GLY A 230 3.17 -18.18 -6.22
N LYS A 231 3.68 -17.79 -7.39
CA LYS A 231 2.90 -17.51 -8.61
C LYS A 231 1.77 -16.51 -8.37
N TRP A 232 2.13 -15.33 -7.86
CA TRP A 232 1.20 -14.20 -7.71
C TRP A 232 0.68 -13.72 -9.06
N ARG A 233 -0.61 -13.95 -9.33
CA ARG A 233 -1.27 -13.58 -10.60
C ARG A 233 -2.78 -13.54 -10.45
N SER A 234 -3.46 -12.93 -11.42
CA SER A 234 -4.92 -12.93 -11.50
C SER A 234 -5.47 -14.36 -11.59
N LYS A 235 -6.75 -14.51 -11.23
CA LYS A 235 -7.42 -15.81 -11.27
C LYS A 235 -7.31 -16.53 -12.61
#